data_AF-A0A1I7MIY1-F1
#
_entry.id   AF-A0A1I7MIY1-F1
#
_cell.length_a   1.000
_cell.length_b   1.000
_cell.length_c   1.000
_cell.angle_alpha   90.00
_cell.angle_beta   90.00
_cell.angle_gamma   90.00
#
_symmetry.space_group_name_H-M   'P 1'
#
loop_
_entity.id
_entity.type
_entity.pdbx_description
1 polymer ?
#
loop_
_entity_poly.entity_id
_entity_poly.type
_entity_poly.pdbx_seq_one_letter_code
_entity_poly.pdbx_strand_id
1 'polypeptide(L)'
;MNVPPTLLQELIDAPDFAPQQKFPVRKDSWLRWLGHIDGLAESIEDLPRQMDRLDVAQFVTANLKTDTASAFVVAMMWGHGSSGYGPYRTAYVLTGSRAFHGANISEQSVRRLEKASEIATQDGPVAGYYYLNNEGKIAGLGPAFFTKWLYFVTTEKGRNVDNTAPVLDQLVMRWLRDNGGPRLRYAKTPSYEKYIDLLRQWGKSRSTGNPLPPADVEERIFRLIRNDGSRPQPDEVRTT
;
A
#
# COMPACT_ATOMS: atom_id res chain seq x y z
N MET A 1 -18.50 -15.10 6.78
CA MET A 1 -17.69 -15.97 7.66
C MET A 1 -17.09 -15.10 8.75
N ASN A 2 -17.18 -15.54 9.99
CA ASN A 2 -16.63 -14.80 11.15
C ASN A 2 -15.26 -15.35 11.59
N VAL A 3 -14.73 -16.37 10.90
CA VAL A 3 -13.45 -17.03 11.21
C VAL A 3 -12.55 -16.95 9.97
N PRO A 4 -11.25 -16.66 10.11
CA PRO A 4 -10.32 -16.66 8.98
C PRO A 4 -10.09 -18.09 8.45
N PRO A 5 -9.73 -18.25 7.16
CA PRO A 5 -9.26 -19.53 6.63
C PRO A 5 -8.07 -20.08 7.44
N THR A 6 -7.94 -21.40 7.55
CA THR A 6 -6.93 -22.06 8.42
C THR A 6 -5.51 -21.55 8.21
N LEU A 7 -5.04 -21.49 6.97
CA LEU A 7 -3.68 -21.00 6.66
C LEU A 7 -3.49 -19.52 7.06
N LEU A 8 -4.55 -18.70 6.99
CA LEU A 8 -4.48 -17.32 7.48
C LEU A 8 -4.46 -17.29 9.02
N GLN A 9 -5.25 -18.14 9.69
CA GLN A 9 -5.23 -18.24 11.15
C GLN A 9 -3.85 -18.65 11.67
N GLU A 10 -3.19 -19.62 11.01
CA GLU A 10 -1.81 -20.02 11.35
C GLU A 10 -0.83 -18.84 11.25
N LEU A 11 -0.93 -18.02 10.20
CA LEU A 11 -0.11 -16.82 10.07
C LEU A 11 -0.47 -15.72 11.08
N ILE A 12 -1.75 -15.57 11.43
CA ILE A 12 -2.22 -14.66 12.48
C ILE A 12 -1.59 -15.04 13.82
N ASP A 13 -1.55 -16.32 14.15
CA ASP A 13 -1.03 -16.84 15.41
C ASP A 13 0.50 -16.99 15.45
N ALA A 14 1.17 -16.85 14.30
CA ALA A 14 2.63 -16.94 14.22
C ALA A 14 3.30 -15.87 15.13
N PRO A 15 4.21 -16.26 16.04
CA PRO A 15 4.89 -15.32 16.93
C PRO A 15 5.88 -14.43 16.16
N ASP A 16 6.53 -15.00 15.15
CA ASP A 16 7.43 -14.31 14.23
C ASP A 16 6.77 -14.19 12.87
N PHE A 17 6.63 -12.96 12.37
CA PHE A 17 6.20 -12.69 11.01
C PHE A 17 7.31 -11.97 10.26
N ALA A 18 7.90 -12.65 9.28
CA ALA A 18 9.03 -12.12 8.53
C ALA A 18 8.62 -10.83 7.79
N PRO A 19 9.46 -9.77 7.86
CA PRO A 19 9.21 -8.55 7.11
C PRO A 19 9.25 -8.84 5.60
N GLN A 20 8.59 -7.98 4.83
CA GLN A 20 8.65 -8.06 3.37
C GLN A 20 10.11 -7.95 2.89
N GLN A 21 10.50 -8.79 1.94
CA GLN A 21 11.80 -8.71 1.29
C GLN A 21 11.99 -7.38 0.54
N LYS A 22 13.23 -6.91 0.48
CA LYS A 22 13.58 -5.72 -0.29
C LYS A 22 13.32 -5.93 -1.78
N PHE A 23 12.82 -4.90 -2.45
CA PHE A 23 12.62 -4.86 -3.90
C PHE A 23 13.60 -3.88 -4.56
N PRO A 24 14.02 -4.15 -5.82
CA PRO A 24 14.89 -3.24 -6.55
C PRO A 24 14.16 -1.97 -6.98
N VAL A 25 14.79 -0.83 -6.74
CA VAL A 25 14.33 0.48 -7.20
C VAL A 25 14.91 0.74 -8.59
N ARG A 26 14.05 0.69 -9.62
CA ARG A 26 14.45 0.91 -11.02
C ARG A 26 14.56 2.41 -11.35
N LYS A 27 15.47 3.13 -10.69
CA LYS A 27 15.60 4.60 -10.76
C LYS A 27 15.52 5.15 -12.19
N ASP A 28 16.31 4.61 -13.13
CA ASP A 28 16.32 5.05 -14.53
C ASP A 28 14.94 5.01 -15.19
N SER A 29 14.14 3.99 -14.85
CA SER A 29 12.78 3.86 -15.34
C SER A 29 11.85 4.91 -14.75
N TRP A 30 12.10 5.41 -13.54
CA TRP A 30 11.29 6.47 -12.92
C TRP A 30 11.75 7.85 -13.38
N LEU A 31 13.06 8.09 -13.45
CA LEU A 31 13.68 9.32 -13.94
C LEU A 31 13.30 9.61 -15.40
N ARG A 32 13.17 8.60 -16.25
CA ARG A 32 12.68 8.79 -17.64
C ARG A 32 11.32 9.49 -17.71
N TRP A 33 10.45 9.26 -16.73
CA TRP A 33 9.08 9.77 -16.71
C TRP A 33 8.91 11.00 -15.83
N LEU A 34 9.70 11.12 -14.77
CA LEU A 34 9.52 12.14 -13.73
C LEU A 34 10.73 13.06 -13.57
N GLY A 35 11.88 12.74 -14.15
CA GLY A 35 13.14 13.47 -13.93
C GLY A 35 13.20 14.86 -14.57
N HIS A 36 12.19 15.23 -15.36
CA HIS A 36 12.04 16.59 -15.88
C HIS A 36 11.20 17.49 -14.96
N ILE A 37 10.67 16.94 -13.86
CA ILE A 37 9.87 17.66 -12.88
C ILE A 37 10.80 18.11 -11.75
N ASP A 38 10.84 19.41 -11.50
CA ASP A 38 11.68 20.03 -10.48
C ASP A 38 11.49 19.35 -9.10
N GLY A 39 12.60 19.07 -8.42
CA GLY A 39 12.64 18.40 -7.10
C GLY A 39 12.45 16.87 -7.12
N LEU A 40 11.72 16.31 -8.09
CA LEU A 40 11.50 14.86 -8.17
C LEU A 40 12.74 14.10 -8.63
N ALA A 41 13.56 14.68 -9.51
CA ALA A 41 14.79 14.04 -10.01
C ALA A 41 15.76 13.74 -8.86
N GLU A 42 16.11 14.77 -8.09
CA GLU A 42 17.00 14.69 -6.92
C GLU A 42 16.46 13.67 -5.91
N SER A 43 15.17 13.76 -5.58
CA SER A 43 14.53 12.84 -4.64
C SER A 43 14.59 11.37 -5.09
N ILE A 44 14.51 11.08 -6.39
CA ILE A 44 14.62 9.72 -6.93
C ILE A 44 16.08 9.25 -6.98
N GLU A 45 17.01 10.15 -7.32
CA GLU A 45 18.44 9.88 -7.38
C GLU A 45 19.01 9.54 -6.00
N ASP A 46 18.49 10.13 -4.94
CA ASP A 46 18.94 9.90 -3.56
C ASP A 46 18.41 8.61 -2.93
N LEU A 47 17.41 7.95 -3.52
CA LEU A 47 16.86 6.69 -2.98
C LEU A 47 17.92 5.58 -2.91
N PRO A 48 17.81 4.60 -2.00
CA PRO A 48 18.66 3.42 -2.09
C PRO A 48 18.33 2.59 -3.34
N ARG A 49 19.26 1.70 -3.75
CA ARG A 49 19.03 0.79 -4.90
C ARG A 49 17.96 -0.26 -4.64
N GLN A 50 17.69 -0.53 -3.36
CA GLN A 50 16.67 -1.47 -2.90
C GLN A 50 15.96 -0.88 -1.69
N MET A 51 14.65 -1.09 -1.59
CA MET A 51 13.82 -0.67 -0.47
C MET A 51 12.95 -1.83 0.01
N ASP A 52 12.60 -1.85 1.28
CA ASP A 52 11.46 -2.63 1.79
C ASP A 52 10.28 -1.71 2.16
N ARG A 53 9.26 -2.29 2.78
CA ARG A 53 8.08 -1.58 3.27
C ARG A 53 8.42 -0.55 4.36
N LEU A 54 9.42 -0.81 5.21
CA LEU A 54 9.84 0.10 6.26
C LEU A 54 10.60 1.31 5.70
N ASP A 55 11.51 1.06 4.75
CA ASP A 55 12.23 2.12 4.02
C ASP A 55 11.24 3.11 3.37
N VAL A 56 10.18 2.59 2.73
CA VAL A 56 9.12 3.41 2.10
C VAL A 56 8.30 4.17 3.13
N ALA A 57 7.90 3.53 4.24
CA ALA A 57 7.14 4.20 5.29
C ALA A 57 7.93 5.36 5.93
N GLN A 58 9.23 5.17 6.17
CA GLN A 58 10.11 6.21 6.70
C GLN A 58 10.23 7.38 5.73
N PHE A 59 10.45 7.10 4.45
CA PHE A 59 10.54 8.14 3.42
C PHE A 59 9.24 8.93 3.30
N VAL A 60 8.08 8.26 3.24
CA VAL A 60 6.78 8.92 3.18
C VAL A 60 6.55 9.79 4.41
N THR A 61 6.81 9.27 5.61
CA THR A 61 6.64 10.02 6.87
C THR A 61 7.48 11.29 6.88
N ALA A 62 8.76 11.19 6.47
CA ALA A 62 9.68 12.34 6.46
C ALA A 62 9.27 13.44 5.48
N ASN A 63 8.61 13.07 4.37
CA ASN A 63 8.30 14.00 3.27
C ASN A 63 6.82 14.40 3.19
N LEU A 64 5.92 13.79 3.96
CA LEU A 64 4.47 13.97 3.81
C LEU A 64 3.99 15.43 3.91
N LYS A 65 4.72 16.28 4.63
CA LYS A 65 4.36 17.70 4.84
C LYS A 65 5.16 18.68 3.99
N THR A 66 6.27 18.24 3.43
CA THR A 66 7.25 19.11 2.75
C THR A 66 7.35 18.81 1.25
N ASP A 67 7.17 17.55 0.88
CA ASP A 67 7.20 17.08 -0.50
C ASP A 67 6.28 15.86 -0.70
N THR A 68 4.97 16.13 -0.73
CA THR A 68 3.94 15.11 -0.95
C THR A 68 4.12 14.40 -2.30
N ALA A 69 4.66 15.09 -3.31
CA ALA A 69 4.85 14.50 -4.63
C ALA A 69 5.90 13.39 -4.57
N SER A 70 7.08 13.64 -3.98
CA SER A 70 8.12 12.62 -3.79
C SER A 70 7.65 11.48 -2.89
N ALA A 71 6.96 11.80 -1.78
CA ALA A 71 6.36 10.79 -0.91
C ALA A 71 5.40 9.86 -1.69
N PHE A 72 4.54 10.44 -2.52
CA PHE A 72 3.63 9.69 -3.36
C PHE A 72 4.36 8.84 -4.40
N VAL A 73 5.40 9.37 -5.06
CA VAL A 73 6.23 8.62 -6.02
C VAL A 73 6.79 7.37 -5.35
N VAL A 74 7.39 7.50 -4.17
CA VAL A 74 8.02 6.39 -3.43
C VAL A 74 6.99 5.34 -2.99
N ALA A 75 5.81 5.76 -2.53
CA ALA A 75 4.68 4.86 -2.28
C ALA A 75 4.24 4.10 -3.54
N MET A 76 4.25 4.76 -4.71
CA MET A 76 3.91 4.12 -5.98
C MET A 76 5.03 3.20 -6.49
N MET A 77 6.30 3.47 -6.19
CA MET A 77 7.41 2.53 -6.48
C MET A 77 7.17 1.19 -5.79
N TRP A 78 6.82 1.23 -4.49
CA TRP A 78 6.41 0.04 -3.75
C TRP A 78 5.16 -0.61 -4.36
N GLY A 79 4.15 0.19 -4.67
CA GLY A 79 2.86 -0.32 -5.13
C GLY A 79 2.88 -0.97 -6.50
N HIS A 80 3.75 -0.52 -7.41
CA HIS A 80 3.92 -1.07 -8.75
C HIS A 80 4.99 -2.17 -8.81
N GLY A 81 5.94 -2.20 -7.88
CA GLY A 81 7.05 -3.16 -7.87
C GLY A 81 7.80 -3.16 -9.21
N SER A 82 7.92 -4.33 -9.84
CA SER A 82 8.63 -4.50 -11.12
C SER A 82 7.83 -4.12 -12.38
N SER A 83 6.58 -3.63 -12.23
CA SER A 83 5.72 -3.27 -13.35
C SER A 83 6.27 -2.06 -14.14
N GLY A 84 6.54 -2.25 -15.43
CA GLY A 84 7.09 -1.19 -16.30
C GLY A 84 6.16 0.00 -16.55
N TYR A 85 4.86 -0.12 -16.27
CA TYR A 85 3.87 0.96 -16.47
C TYR A 85 3.66 1.84 -15.23
N GLY A 86 4.31 1.53 -14.11
CA GLY A 86 4.22 2.31 -12.87
C GLY A 86 4.64 3.76 -13.02
N PRO A 87 5.85 4.05 -13.54
CA PRO A 87 6.33 5.41 -13.78
C PRO A 87 5.36 6.25 -14.64
N TYR A 88 4.85 5.68 -15.73
CA TYR A 88 3.83 6.32 -16.57
C TYR A 88 2.60 6.71 -15.74
N ARG A 89 2.05 5.78 -14.94
CA ARG A 89 0.80 6.06 -14.21
C ARG A 89 1.01 7.11 -13.14
N THR A 90 2.13 7.05 -12.43
CA THR A 90 2.47 8.05 -11.41
C THR A 90 2.63 9.43 -12.05
N ALA A 91 3.31 9.53 -13.20
CA ALA A 91 3.42 10.79 -13.95
C ALA A 91 2.03 11.31 -14.37
N TYR A 92 1.14 10.44 -14.86
CA TYR A 92 -0.23 10.83 -15.21
C TYR A 92 -1.03 11.32 -13.99
N VAL A 93 -0.87 10.67 -12.83
CA VAL A 93 -1.54 11.08 -11.59
C VAL A 93 -1.03 12.45 -11.12
N LEU A 94 0.29 12.66 -11.13
CA LEU A 94 0.89 13.90 -10.63
C LEU A 94 0.67 15.09 -11.56
N THR A 95 0.71 14.89 -12.88
CA THR A 95 0.58 15.98 -13.86
C THR A 95 -0.86 16.19 -14.32
N GLY A 96 -1.74 15.20 -14.16
CA GLY A 96 -3.09 15.19 -14.74
C GLY A 96 -3.09 15.03 -16.27
N SER A 97 -1.93 14.87 -16.91
CA SER A 97 -1.77 14.82 -18.37
C SER A 97 -1.23 13.47 -18.83
N ARG A 98 -1.75 12.96 -19.95
CA ARG A 98 -1.13 11.82 -20.65
C ARG A 98 0.04 12.24 -21.54
N ALA A 99 0.14 13.53 -21.87
CA ALA A 99 1.29 14.15 -22.52
C ALA A 99 2.15 14.75 -21.42
N PHE A 100 2.94 13.90 -20.76
CA PHE A 100 3.67 14.23 -19.53
C PHE A 100 5.04 14.86 -19.81
N HIS A 101 5.68 14.63 -20.96
CA HIS A 101 6.95 15.27 -21.28
C HIS A 101 6.79 16.80 -21.32
N GLY A 102 7.36 17.50 -20.34
CA GLY A 102 7.26 18.95 -20.18
C GLY A 102 6.00 19.40 -19.41
N ALA A 103 5.26 18.47 -18.80
CA ALA A 103 4.13 18.80 -17.95
C ALA A 103 4.61 19.00 -16.51
N ASN A 104 4.19 20.11 -15.89
CA ASN A 104 4.45 20.37 -14.49
C ASN A 104 3.51 19.53 -13.60
N ILE A 105 3.88 19.41 -12.32
CA ILE A 105 2.99 18.86 -11.30
C ILE A 105 1.69 19.66 -11.26
N SER A 106 0.57 18.94 -11.27
CA SER A 106 -0.74 19.49 -11.00
C SER A 106 -0.88 19.75 -9.50
N GLU A 107 -0.88 21.03 -9.11
CA GLU A 107 -1.13 21.40 -7.72
C GLU A 107 -2.46 20.83 -7.19
N GLN A 108 -3.48 20.68 -8.05
CA GLN A 108 -4.75 20.08 -7.66
C GLN A 108 -4.58 18.60 -7.28
N SER A 109 -3.73 17.87 -7.98
CA SER A 109 -3.46 16.46 -7.67
C SER A 109 -2.71 16.34 -6.34
N VAL A 110 -1.71 17.20 -6.11
CA VAL A 110 -0.98 17.25 -4.83
C VAL A 110 -1.92 17.62 -3.67
N ARG A 111 -2.71 18.69 -3.80
CA ARG A 111 -3.68 19.10 -2.77
C ARG A 111 -4.68 18.00 -2.42
N ARG A 112 -5.11 17.19 -3.40
CA ARG A 112 -5.99 16.04 -3.16
C ARG A 112 -5.27 14.92 -2.42
N LEU A 113 -4.00 14.64 -2.73
CA LEU A 113 -3.21 13.66 -1.99
C LEU A 113 -3.01 14.09 -0.53
N GLU A 114 -2.65 15.36 -0.31
CA GLU A 114 -2.51 15.97 1.01
C GLU A 114 -3.81 15.90 1.80
N LYS A 115 -4.91 16.34 1.19
CA LYS A 115 -6.21 16.34 1.85
C LYS A 115 -6.66 14.93 2.23
N ALA A 116 -6.39 13.95 1.37
CA ALA A 116 -6.69 12.56 1.69
C ALA A 116 -5.85 12.05 2.87
N SER A 117 -4.58 12.43 2.95
CA SER A 117 -3.70 12.07 4.06
C SER A 117 -4.17 12.67 5.39
N GLU A 118 -4.58 13.94 5.39
CA GLU A 118 -5.18 14.61 6.54
C GLU A 118 -6.43 13.87 7.02
N ILE A 119 -7.40 13.67 6.12
CA ILE A 119 -8.67 13.00 6.43
C ILE A 119 -8.41 11.57 6.93
N ALA A 120 -7.52 10.81 6.28
CA ALA A 120 -7.23 9.45 6.69
C ALA A 120 -6.57 9.37 8.07
N THR A 121 -5.76 10.36 8.42
CA THR A 121 -5.06 10.43 9.71
C THR A 121 -5.99 10.90 10.83
N GLN A 122 -6.91 11.84 10.55
CA GLN A 122 -7.81 12.44 11.54
C GLN A 122 -9.10 11.63 11.72
N ASP A 123 -9.75 11.28 10.61
CA ASP A 123 -11.09 10.66 10.57
C ASP A 123 -11.03 9.15 10.25
N GLY A 124 -9.85 8.64 9.93
CA GLY A 124 -9.58 7.23 9.70
C GLY A 124 -9.64 6.79 8.24
N PRO A 125 -9.27 5.52 7.98
CA PRO A 125 -9.01 5.02 6.63
C PRO A 125 -10.26 5.01 5.73
N VAL A 126 -11.46 4.80 6.28
CA VAL A 126 -12.72 4.79 5.51
C VAL A 126 -13.04 6.17 4.96
N ALA A 127 -12.82 7.23 5.75
CA ALA A 127 -13.02 8.61 5.33
C ALA A 127 -12.02 9.01 4.22
N GLY A 128 -10.74 8.65 4.39
CA GLY A 128 -9.71 8.87 3.35
C GLY A 128 -10.04 8.14 2.04
N TYR A 129 -10.52 6.89 2.14
CA TYR A 129 -11.01 6.13 0.98
C TYR A 129 -12.19 6.84 0.31
N TYR A 130 -13.18 7.27 1.09
CA TYR A 130 -14.36 7.96 0.58
C TYR A 130 -13.97 9.21 -0.19
N TYR A 131 -13.08 10.04 0.37
CA TYR A 131 -12.62 11.25 -0.28
C TYR A 131 -11.96 10.97 -1.64
N LEU A 132 -10.96 10.08 -1.70
CA LEU A 132 -10.25 9.76 -2.95
C LEU A 132 -11.12 9.03 -3.99
N ASN A 133 -12.23 8.42 -3.56
CA ASN A 133 -13.18 7.79 -4.46
C ASN A 133 -14.27 8.75 -4.98
N ASN A 134 -14.42 9.94 -4.37
CA ASN A 134 -15.46 10.91 -4.69
C ASN A 134 -14.85 12.30 -4.97
N GLU A 135 -14.98 13.25 -4.04
CA GLU A 135 -14.59 14.67 -4.18
C GLU A 135 -13.09 14.86 -4.48
N GLY A 136 -12.26 14.01 -3.88
CA GLY A 136 -10.81 14.00 -4.02
C GLY A 136 -10.29 13.14 -5.17
N LYS A 137 -11.15 12.70 -6.09
CA LYS A 137 -10.75 11.78 -7.16
C LYS A 137 -9.66 12.38 -8.04
N ILE A 138 -8.60 11.61 -8.26
CA ILE A 138 -7.48 11.95 -9.14
C ILE A 138 -7.49 11.02 -10.36
N ALA A 139 -7.35 11.59 -11.55
CA ALA A 139 -7.32 10.81 -12.78
C ALA A 139 -6.11 9.85 -12.79
N GLY A 140 -6.31 8.61 -13.19
CA GLY A 140 -5.26 7.59 -13.19
C GLY A 140 -5.03 6.88 -11.84
N LEU A 141 -5.52 7.44 -10.74
CA LEU A 141 -5.37 6.87 -9.39
C LEU A 141 -6.62 6.07 -8.99
N GLY A 142 -6.58 4.76 -9.22
CA GLY A 142 -7.67 3.85 -8.84
C GLY A 142 -7.59 3.36 -7.38
N PRO A 143 -8.67 2.79 -6.84
CA PRO A 143 -8.76 2.29 -5.46
C PRO A 143 -7.59 1.46 -4.97
N ALA A 144 -7.15 0.49 -5.76
CA ALA A 144 -6.05 -0.39 -5.37
C ALA A 144 -4.72 0.33 -5.13
N PHE A 145 -4.50 1.49 -5.76
CA PHE A 145 -3.28 2.29 -5.62
C PHE A 145 -3.47 3.38 -4.59
N PHE A 146 -4.63 4.04 -4.54
CA PHE A 146 -4.84 5.00 -3.45
C PHE A 146 -4.89 4.33 -2.08
N THR A 147 -5.32 3.07 -1.94
CA THR A 147 -5.23 2.39 -0.64
C THR A 147 -3.78 2.12 -0.22
N LYS A 148 -2.84 2.04 -1.17
CA LYS A 148 -1.40 1.97 -0.87
C LYS A 148 -0.85 3.32 -0.40
N TRP A 149 -1.31 4.41 -1.03
CA TRP A 149 -1.06 5.75 -0.52
C TRP A 149 -1.58 5.91 0.91
N LEU A 150 -2.86 5.59 1.13
CA LEU A 150 -3.50 5.64 2.45
C LEU A 150 -2.77 4.78 3.48
N TYR A 151 -2.30 3.58 3.11
CA TYR A 151 -1.48 2.73 3.98
C TYR A 151 -0.28 3.49 4.51
N PHE A 152 0.57 4.05 3.64
CA PHE A 152 1.81 4.70 4.09
C PHE A 152 1.57 5.99 4.86
N VAL A 153 0.57 6.80 4.51
CA VAL A 153 0.32 8.06 5.22
C VAL A 153 -0.33 7.87 6.59
N THR A 154 -0.98 6.73 6.81
CA THR A 154 -1.53 6.32 8.11
C THR A 154 -0.56 5.45 8.92
N THR A 155 0.50 4.94 8.29
CA THR A 155 1.59 4.20 8.96
C THR A 155 2.54 5.20 9.62
N GLU A 156 2.47 5.38 10.93
CA GLU A 156 3.47 6.16 11.70
C GLU A 156 3.79 5.49 13.03
N LYS A 157 5.08 5.52 13.43
CA LYS A 157 5.51 5.17 14.80
C LYS A 157 4.88 6.17 15.79
N GLY A 158 3.88 5.71 16.55
CA GLY A 158 3.23 6.51 17.61
C GLY A 158 1.77 6.87 17.34
N ARG A 159 1.23 6.58 16.14
CA ARG A 159 -0.22 6.65 15.87
C ARG A 159 -0.89 5.35 16.28
N ASN A 160 -2.22 5.39 16.40
CA ASN A 160 -3.02 4.20 16.64
C ASN A 160 -2.81 3.21 15.47
N VAL A 161 -2.03 2.15 15.72
CA VAL A 161 -1.74 1.09 14.74
C VAL A 161 -3.01 0.47 14.16
N ASP A 162 -4.11 0.48 14.91
CA ASP A 162 -5.42 -0.02 14.47
C ASP A 162 -6.06 0.82 13.35
N ASN A 163 -5.61 2.08 13.19
CA ASN A 163 -6.09 3.00 12.16
C ASN A 163 -5.23 2.99 10.89
N THR A 164 -4.17 2.18 10.83
CA THR A 164 -3.40 1.98 9.59
C THR A 164 -4.32 1.42 8.51
N ALA A 165 -4.38 2.08 7.36
CA ALA A 165 -5.28 1.71 6.26
C ALA A 165 -4.81 0.41 5.58
N PRO A 166 -5.53 -0.72 5.67
CA PRO A 166 -5.14 -1.94 4.96
C PRO A 166 -5.31 -1.77 3.44
N VAL A 167 -4.39 -2.32 2.64
CA VAL A 167 -4.49 -2.21 1.17
C VAL A 167 -5.55 -3.16 0.63
N LEU A 168 -6.54 -2.61 -0.08
CA LEU A 168 -7.51 -3.41 -0.82
C LEU A 168 -7.19 -3.39 -2.32
N ASP A 169 -6.41 -4.37 -2.78
CA ASP A 169 -6.16 -4.58 -4.20
C ASP A 169 -6.97 -5.75 -4.80
N GLN A 170 -6.84 -5.93 -6.11
CA GLN A 170 -7.58 -6.98 -6.82
C GLN A 170 -7.13 -8.40 -6.42
N LEU A 171 -5.89 -8.58 -5.96
CA LEU A 171 -5.39 -9.88 -5.51
C LEU A 171 -6.03 -10.23 -4.17
N VAL A 172 -6.11 -9.27 -3.23
CA VAL A 172 -6.81 -9.45 -1.95
C VAL A 172 -8.29 -9.71 -2.17
N MET A 173 -8.97 -8.92 -3.02
CA MET A 173 -10.38 -9.14 -3.34
C MET A 173 -10.63 -10.54 -3.95
N ARG A 174 -9.72 -10.99 -4.81
CA ARG A 174 -9.76 -12.33 -5.42
C ARG A 174 -9.55 -13.41 -4.36
N TRP A 175 -8.51 -13.29 -3.56
CA TRP A 175 -8.18 -14.23 -2.49
C TRP A 175 -9.34 -14.37 -1.50
N LEU A 176 -9.95 -13.25 -1.08
CA LEU A 176 -11.12 -13.27 -0.20
C LEU A 176 -12.28 -14.05 -0.83
N ARG A 177 -12.61 -13.79 -2.10
CA ARG A 177 -13.67 -14.52 -2.80
C ARG A 177 -13.38 -16.03 -2.86
N ASP A 178 -12.14 -16.39 -3.19
CA ASP A 178 -11.74 -17.79 -3.39
C ASP A 178 -11.62 -18.55 -2.06
N ASN A 179 -11.47 -17.84 -0.94
CA ASN A 179 -11.40 -18.41 0.42
C ASN A 179 -12.67 -18.13 1.24
N GLY A 180 -13.83 -17.95 0.57
CA GLY A 180 -15.16 -17.81 1.20
C GLY A 180 -15.40 -16.54 2.02
N GLY A 181 -14.55 -15.53 1.84
CA GLY A 181 -14.76 -14.17 2.30
C GLY A 181 -15.93 -13.46 1.59
N PRO A 182 -16.33 -12.28 2.07
CA PRO A 182 -17.45 -11.55 1.51
C PRO A 182 -17.15 -11.08 0.08
N ARG A 183 -18.18 -11.04 -0.77
CA ARG A 183 -18.09 -10.39 -2.08
C ARG A 183 -17.98 -8.88 -1.89
N LEU A 184 -16.79 -8.34 -2.14
CA LEU A 184 -16.52 -6.90 -2.10
C LEU A 184 -16.75 -6.27 -3.48
N ARG A 185 -17.34 -5.08 -3.51
CA ARG A 185 -17.50 -4.30 -4.74
C ARG A 185 -16.33 -3.33 -4.88
N TYR A 186 -15.70 -3.34 -6.05
CA TYR A 186 -14.61 -2.43 -6.37
C TYR A 186 -15.09 -0.96 -6.34
N ALA A 187 -14.23 -0.04 -5.86
CA ALA A 187 -14.52 1.40 -5.80
C ALA A 187 -15.79 1.75 -4.99
N LYS A 188 -16.13 0.99 -3.95
CA LYS A 188 -17.28 1.26 -3.07
C LYS A 188 -16.83 1.35 -1.62
N THR A 189 -17.00 2.53 -1.03
CA THR A 189 -16.66 2.79 0.38
C THR A 189 -17.27 1.77 1.34
N PRO A 190 -18.57 1.39 1.23
CA PRO A 190 -19.13 0.36 2.13
C PRO A 190 -18.47 -1.01 2.00
N SER A 191 -17.90 -1.34 0.83
CA SER A 191 -17.14 -2.58 0.66
C SER A 191 -15.74 -2.48 1.29
N TYR A 192 -15.13 -1.30 1.28
CA TYR A 192 -13.86 -1.08 1.96
C TYR A 192 -14.02 -1.09 3.48
N GLU A 193 -15.08 -0.47 4.01
CA GLU A 193 -15.43 -0.55 5.43
C GLU A 193 -15.68 -1.99 5.88
N LYS A 194 -16.52 -2.74 5.14
CA LYS A 194 -16.77 -4.16 5.40
C LYS A 194 -15.49 -4.99 5.38
N TYR A 195 -14.53 -4.64 4.54
CA TYR A 195 -13.23 -5.29 4.48
C TYR A 195 -12.40 -5.01 5.74
N ILE A 196 -12.32 -3.76 6.18
CA ILE A 196 -11.62 -3.39 7.42
C ILE A 196 -12.23 -4.09 8.62
N ASP A 197 -13.55 -4.12 8.72
CA ASP A 197 -14.25 -4.79 9.83
C ASP A 197 -14.00 -6.29 9.85
N LEU A 198 -13.94 -6.94 8.69
CA LEU A 198 -13.58 -8.35 8.58
C LEU A 198 -12.15 -8.59 9.10
N LEU A 199 -11.19 -7.79 8.64
CA LEU A 199 -9.80 -7.92 9.10
C LEU A 199 -9.66 -7.65 10.59
N ARG A 200 -10.41 -6.68 11.13
CA ARG A 200 -10.44 -6.40 12.57
C ARG A 200 -11.00 -7.59 13.36
N GLN A 201 -12.03 -8.26 12.85
CA GLN A 201 -12.58 -9.47 13.48
C GLN A 201 -11.57 -10.62 13.47
N TRP A 202 -10.91 -10.85 12.33
CA TRP A 202 -9.87 -11.87 12.23
C TRP A 202 -8.63 -11.55 13.08
N GLY A 203 -8.23 -10.27 13.18
CA GLY A 203 -7.14 -9.87 14.07
C GLY A 203 -7.43 -10.15 15.55
N LYS A 204 -8.70 -10.07 15.96
CA LYS A 204 -9.17 -10.44 17.31
C LYS A 204 -9.22 -11.94 17.57
N SER A 205 -9.21 -12.80 16.53
CA SER A 205 -9.17 -14.26 16.72
C SER A 205 -7.77 -14.79 17.00
N ARG A 206 -6.76 -13.92 17.11
CA ARG A 206 -5.40 -14.31 17.47
C ARG A 206 -5.39 -14.94 18.86
N SER A 207 -4.83 -16.16 18.94
CA SER A 207 -4.72 -16.94 20.16
C SER A 207 -3.44 -16.64 20.95
N THR A 208 -2.46 -16.00 20.32
CA THR A 208 -1.13 -15.71 20.89
C THR A 208 -0.85 -14.20 20.95
N GLY A 209 -0.70 -13.64 22.16
CA GLY A 209 -0.39 -12.22 22.32
C GLY A 209 -1.56 -11.27 22.03
N ASN A 210 -1.25 -10.02 21.65
CA ASN A 210 -2.27 -8.99 21.41
C ASN A 210 -2.97 -9.17 20.05
N PRO A 211 -4.24 -8.72 19.92
CA PRO A 211 -4.93 -8.66 18.64
C PRO A 211 -4.09 -7.98 17.56
N LEU A 212 -4.17 -8.49 16.33
CA LEU A 212 -3.48 -7.86 15.21
C LEU A 212 -4.32 -6.72 14.62
N PRO A 213 -3.69 -5.57 14.31
CA PRO A 213 -4.32 -4.52 13.54
C PRO A 213 -4.79 -5.02 12.16
N PRO A 214 -5.83 -4.41 11.56
CA PRO A 214 -6.31 -4.79 10.23
C PRO A 214 -5.21 -4.83 9.15
N ALA A 215 -4.29 -3.85 9.15
CA ALA A 215 -3.18 -3.79 8.19
C ALA A 215 -2.21 -4.98 8.31
N ASP A 216 -2.01 -5.52 9.51
CA ASP A 216 -1.12 -6.66 9.75
C ASP A 216 -1.78 -7.99 9.35
N VAL A 217 -3.11 -8.07 9.44
CA VAL A 217 -3.89 -9.20 8.91
C VAL A 217 -3.87 -9.16 7.37
N GLU A 218 -4.01 -7.98 6.79
CA GLU A 218 -3.83 -7.78 5.35
C GLU A 218 -2.46 -8.25 4.86
N GLU A 219 -1.39 -7.96 5.61
CA GLU A 219 -0.04 -8.31 5.17
C GLU A 219 0.13 -9.84 5.10
N ARG A 220 -0.48 -10.56 6.04
CA ARG A 220 -0.51 -12.03 6.05
C ARG A 220 -1.26 -12.60 4.86
N ILE A 221 -2.37 -11.97 4.45
CA ILE A 221 -3.07 -12.32 3.21
C ILE A 221 -2.15 -12.13 2.00
N PHE A 222 -1.44 -11.00 1.92
CA PHE A 222 -0.47 -10.79 0.85
C PHE A 222 0.65 -11.83 0.85
N ARG A 223 1.09 -12.28 2.02
CA ARG A 223 2.11 -13.33 2.14
C ARG A 223 1.64 -14.67 1.59
N LEU A 224 0.37 -15.02 1.80
CA LEU A 224 -0.26 -16.20 1.17
C LEU A 224 -0.37 -16.05 -0.35
N ILE A 225 -0.60 -14.83 -0.85
CA ILE A 225 -0.75 -14.56 -2.29
C ILE A 225 0.60 -14.59 -3.02
N ARG A 226 1.65 -14.00 -2.43
CA ARG A 226 2.92 -13.72 -3.11
C ARG A 226 4.04 -14.70 -2.79
N ASN A 227 3.92 -15.45 -1.69
CA ASN A 227 4.98 -16.32 -1.17
C ASN A 227 6.33 -15.59 -0.97
N ASP A 228 6.31 -14.28 -0.74
CA ASP A 228 7.49 -13.42 -0.59
C ASP A 228 7.88 -13.29 0.89
N GLY A 229 8.29 -14.40 1.51
CA GLY A 229 8.72 -14.45 2.92
C GLY A 229 8.79 -15.83 3.55
N SER A 230 8.96 -16.90 2.75
CA SER A 230 9.12 -18.25 3.29
C SER A 230 10.37 -18.35 4.17
N ARG A 231 10.27 -19.03 5.32
CA ARG A 231 11.45 -19.62 6.01
C ARG A 231 12.25 -20.45 4.99
N PRO A 232 13.58 -20.59 5.15
CA PRO A 232 14.32 -21.62 4.42
C PRO A 232 13.58 -22.95 4.59
N GLN A 233 13.28 -23.66 3.50
CA GLN A 233 12.87 -25.05 3.62
C GLN A 233 13.98 -25.79 4.38
N PRO A 234 13.68 -26.56 5.43
CA PRO A 234 14.68 -27.49 5.97
C PRO A 234 15.05 -28.46 4.84
N ASP A 235 16.36 -28.62 4.65
CA ASP A 235 16.97 -29.39 3.58
C ASP A 235 16.14 -30.61 3.16
N GLU A 236 15.74 -30.66 1.88
CA GLU A 236 15.45 -31.94 1.24
C GLU A 236 16.74 -32.76 1.30
N VAL A 237 16.74 -33.70 2.24
CA VAL A 237 17.65 -34.84 2.26
C VAL A 237 17.60 -35.46 0.88
N ARG A 238 18.61 -35.17 0.06
CA ARG A 238 18.93 -35.94 -1.13
C ARG A 238 19.42 -37.31 -0.69
N THR A 239 18.47 -38.20 -0.40
CA THR A 239 18.68 -39.63 -0.61
C THR A 239 18.48 -39.92 -2.08
N THR A 240 19.62 -40.07 -2.78
CA THR A 240 20.04 -41.12 -3.74
C THR A 240 20.99 -40.52 -4.76
#